data_AF-A0A518GVX1-F1
#
_entry.id   AF-A0A518GVX1-F1
#
_cell.length_a   1.000
_cell.length_b   1.000
_cell.length_c   1.000
_cell.angle_alpha   90.00
_cell.angle_beta   90.00
_cell.angle_gamma   90.00
#
_symmetry.space_group_name_H-M   'P 1'
#
loop_
_entity.id
_entity.type
_entity.pdbx_description
1 polymer ?
#
loop_
_entity_poly.entity_id
_entity_poly.type
_entity_poly.pdbx_seq_one_letter_code
_entity_poly.pdbx_strand_id
1 'polypeptide(L)'
;MSSTPNRAALKGILERCGLRLSEGQYDLLWSYHRLLREADAELNLTRIRNFENMVLKHYVDSLLVLKHVELPSPLVDMGSGAGLPGIPLKIARPGVHMILAEPRGARAAFLRAACERLGLDGAEVHEGKVGPHFTRPVEGVISRAVATIPETLGRVAYCLRPGGRMIFLKGPDCDPEVAEARQALGEAYRLSGDFADRIPGTEHRRRFVVFERLDAPVVSASMPEATPPLERAFSGPAKEVTSASNPSFRLAREVLNGRGIRKHGRALISGRRILSEVVDRFADRVESWLTGPGGDPPPEGLDPGVTWLRLDASLFRELDVSGTKGPLLLARVPEMPTWSEADPWPDGCTLFVPFQDPENVGAVLRSAAAFGVSRVVLLREAAHPFHPKAVRAAGPAVFQVPILSGPSIDELSLGSVPMVPLDVDGPAIDLDPWPDRFGLVPGVEGPGLPGHLRGHPGRRRVPIAAGVESLNAATACAVALFSWRSGAGRPSGSLG
;
A
#
# COMPACT_ATOMS: atom_id res chain seq x y z
N MET A 1 -12.91 -21.00 -24.82
CA MET A 1 -13.03 -22.37 -24.29
C MET A 1 -11.93 -22.58 -23.27
N SER A 2 -12.25 -22.71 -21.99
CA SER A 2 -11.25 -22.95 -20.95
C SER A 2 -10.78 -24.40 -21.05
N SER A 3 -9.70 -24.63 -21.79
CA SER A 3 -9.03 -25.93 -21.80
C SER A 3 -8.34 -26.14 -20.46
N THR A 4 -8.54 -27.30 -19.83
CA THR A 4 -7.80 -27.73 -18.64
C THR A 4 -6.29 -27.49 -18.83
N PRO A 5 -5.60 -26.84 -17.87
CA PRO A 5 -4.16 -26.58 -17.97
C PRO A 5 -3.38 -27.87 -18.26
N ASN A 6 -2.64 -27.89 -19.36
CA ASN A 6 -1.82 -29.03 -19.74
C ASN A 6 -0.61 -28.59 -20.58
N ARG A 7 0.34 -29.52 -20.74
CA ARG A 7 1.60 -29.34 -21.47
C ARG A 7 1.39 -28.92 -22.93
N ALA A 8 0.42 -29.51 -23.63
CA ALA A 8 0.12 -29.19 -25.03
C ALA A 8 -0.45 -27.77 -25.18
N ALA A 9 -1.30 -27.33 -24.25
CA ALA A 9 -1.83 -25.98 -24.22
C ALA A 9 -0.73 -24.94 -23.94
N LEU A 10 0.20 -25.22 -23.01
CA LEU A 10 1.38 -24.40 -22.77
C LEU A 10 2.23 -24.26 -24.05
N LYS A 11 2.57 -25.38 -24.69
CA LYS A 11 3.31 -25.41 -25.95
C LYS A 11 2.62 -24.56 -27.02
N GLY A 12 1.32 -24.77 -27.22
CA GLY A 12 0.54 -24.04 -28.22
C GLY A 12 0.54 -22.53 -27.99
N ILE A 13 0.49 -22.05 -26.74
CA ILE A 13 0.58 -20.61 -26.44
C ILE A 13 1.98 -20.08 -26.78
N LEU A 14 3.06 -20.76 -26.38
CA LEU A 14 4.43 -20.33 -26.67
C LEU A 14 4.69 -20.27 -28.18
N GLU A 15 4.29 -21.30 -28.93
CA GLU A 15 4.46 -21.35 -30.38
C GLU A 15 3.71 -20.23 -31.10
N ARG A 16 2.47 -19.92 -30.67
CA ARG A 16 1.73 -18.76 -31.19
C ARG A 16 2.42 -17.43 -30.90
N CYS A 17 3.24 -17.35 -29.85
CA CYS A 17 4.05 -16.18 -29.54
C CYS A 17 5.40 -16.16 -30.28
N GLY A 18 5.63 -17.11 -31.18
CA GLY A 18 6.87 -17.26 -31.94
C GLY A 18 8.04 -17.80 -31.09
N LEU A 19 7.75 -18.47 -29.98
CA LEU A 19 8.75 -19.07 -29.10
C LEU A 19 8.71 -20.60 -29.24
N ARG A 20 9.68 -21.14 -29.97
CA ARG A 20 9.84 -22.58 -30.16
C ARG A 20 10.93 -23.11 -29.23
N LEU A 21 10.59 -24.15 -28.48
CA LEU A 21 11.50 -24.89 -27.60
C LEU A 21 11.58 -26.35 -28.08
N SER A 22 12.56 -27.11 -27.61
CA SER A 22 12.59 -28.56 -27.83
C SER A 22 11.51 -29.26 -26.99
N GLU A 23 11.16 -30.50 -27.33
CA GLU A 23 10.17 -31.26 -26.57
C GLU A 23 10.55 -31.41 -25.09
N GLY A 24 11.81 -31.72 -24.79
CA GLY A 24 12.31 -31.80 -23.41
C GLY A 24 12.23 -30.46 -22.67
N GLN A 25 12.43 -29.33 -23.35
CA GLN A 25 12.28 -28.01 -22.75
C GLN A 25 10.82 -27.68 -22.44
N TYR A 26 9.87 -28.10 -23.28
CA TYR A 26 8.44 -27.98 -22.97
C TYR A 26 8.06 -28.84 -21.75
N ASP A 27 8.63 -30.04 -21.64
CA ASP A 27 8.40 -30.93 -20.48
C ASP A 27 8.94 -30.33 -19.18
N LEU A 28 10.13 -29.76 -19.22
CA LEU A 28 10.72 -29.05 -18.08
C LEU A 28 9.90 -27.81 -17.70
N LEU A 29 9.48 -26.99 -18.67
CA LEU A 29 8.70 -25.80 -18.39
C LEU A 29 7.30 -26.13 -17.84
N TRP A 30 6.69 -27.22 -18.31
CA TRP A 30 5.45 -27.75 -17.75
C TRP A 30 5.64 -28.29 -16.33
N SER A 31 6.73 -29.01 -16.08
CA SER A 31 7.07 -29.50 -14.74
C SER A 31 7.29 -28.33 -13.77
N TYR A 32 8.00 -27.28 -14.20
CA TYR A 32 8.15 -26.05 -13.44
C TYR A 32 6.81 -25.37 -13.17
N HIS A 33 5.92 -25.30 -14.16
CA HIS A 33 4.57 -24.76 -13.96
C HIS A 33 3.83 -25.49 -12.83
N ARG A 34 3.90 -26.82 -12.80
CA ARG A 34 3.27 -27.61 -11.73
C ARG A 34 3.88 -27.32 -10.37
N LEU A 35 5.21 -27.32 -10.26
CA LEU A 35 5.91 -26.98 -9.02
C LEU A 35 5.54 -25.58 -8.52
N LEU A 36 5.46 -24.61 -9.43
CA LEU A 36 5.05 -23.25 -9.11
C LEU A 36 3.62 -23.21 -8.58
N ARG A 37 2.68 -23.92 -9.22
CA ARG A 37 1.26 -23.97 -8.80
C ARG A 37 1.08 -24.64 -7.45
N GLU A 38 1.82 -25.71 -7.18
CA GLU A 38 1.81 -26.41 -5.90
C GLU A 38 2.34 -25.51 -4.77
N ALA A 39 3.46 -24.81 -5.00
CA ALA A 39 4.06 -23.93 -4.00
C ALA A 39 3.34 -22.58 -3.82
N ASP A 40 2.63 -22.09 -4.84
CA ASP A 40 1.95 -20.78 -4.81
C ASP A 40 0.88 -20.68 -3.72
N ALA A 41 0.19 -21.79 -3.44
CA ALA A 41 -0.85 -21.86 -2.41
C ALA A 41 -0.33 -21.54 -0.99
N GLU A 42 0.93 -21.87 -0.73
CA GLU A 42 1.57 -21.70 0.58
C GLU A 42 2.46 -20.44 0.63
N LEU A 43 3.19 -20.16 -0.47
CA LEU A 43 4.25 -19.14 -0.49
C LEU A 43 3.86 -17.83 -1.18
N ASN A 44 2.64 -17.73 -1.73
CA ASN A 44 2.14 -16.57 -2.49
C ASN A 44 3.18 -16.07 -3.52
N LEU A 45 3.64 -16.97 -4.38
CA LEU A 45 4.73 -16.75 -5.33
C LEU A 45 4.28 -15.88 -6.52
N THR A 46 3.01 -15.95 -6.90
CA THR A 46 2.41 -15.20 -8.00
C THR A 46 0.99 -14.74 -7.65
N ARG A 47 0.52 -13.63 -8.24
CA ARG A 47 -0.88 -13.18 -8.10
C ARG A 47 -1.77 -13.63 -9.28
N ILE A 48 -1.18 -14.26 -10.30
CA ILE A 48 -1.86 -14.62 -11.55
C ILE A 48 -2.34 -16.07 -11.44
N ARG A 49 -3.66 -16.26 -11.40
CA ARG A 49 -4.26 -17.58 -11.20
C ARG A 49 -4.75 -18.24 -12.50
N ASN A 50 -5.06 -17.45 -13.52
CA ASN A 50 -5.53 -17.94 -14.80
C ASN A 50 -4.35 -18.50 -15.61
N PHE A 51 -4.47 -19.76 -16.08
CA PHE A 51 -3.41 -20.49 -16.75
C PHE A 51 -2.84 -19.77 -17.98
N GLU A 52 -3.69 -19.32 -18.90
CA GLU A 52 -3.23 -18.63 -20.11
C GLU A 52 -2.48 -17.33 -19.78
N ASN A 53 -3.00 -16.57 -18.81
CA ASN A 53 -2.31 -15.38 -18.32
C ASN A 53 -0.97 -15.71 -17.64
N MET A 54 -0.85 -16.82 -16.91
CA MET A 54 0.44 -17.26 -16.37
C MET A 54 1.41 -17.58 -17.50
N VAL A 55 0.98 -18.33 -18.51
CA VAL A 55 1.84 -18.68 -19.64
C VAL A 55 2.32 -17.42 -20.36
N LEU A 56 1.42 -16.47 -20.64
CA LEU A 56 1.76 -15.21 -21.31
C LEU A 56 2.64 -14.29 -20.45
N LYS A 57 2.25 -14.02 -19.20
CA LYS A 57 2.89 -12.99 -18.35
C LYS A 57 4.06 -13.51 -17.51
N HIS A 58 4.27 -14.82 -17.45
CA HIS A 58 5.41 -15.41 -16.77
C HIS A 58 6.36 -16.11 -17.73
N TYR A 59 5.88 -16.97 -18.63
CA TYR A 59 6.80 -17.76 -19.47
C TYR A 59 7.15 -17.03 -20.76
N VAL A 60 6.14 -16.61 -21.53
CA VAL A 60 6.37 -15.85 -22.77
C VAL A 60 7.13 -14.56 -22.45
N ASP A 61 6.66 -13.78 -21.47
CA ASP A 61 7.32 -12.55 -21.05
C ASP A 61 8.80 -12.75 -20.67
N SER A 62 9.12 -13.83 -19.94
CA SER A 62 10.51 -14.14 -19.57
C SER A 62 11.37 -14.55 -20.76
N LEU A 63 10.80 -15.20 -21.77
CA LEU A 63 11.53 -15.73 -22.92
C LEU A 63 11.67 -14.74 -24.08
N LEU A 64 10.83 -13.70 -24.16
CA LEU A 64 10.83 -12.74 -25.27
C LEU A 64 12.19 -12.05 -25.47
N VAL A 65 12.94 -11.82 -24.38
CA VAL A 65 14.29 -11.24 -24.42
C VAL A 65 15.25 -12.03 -25.32
N LEU A 66 15.04 -13.34 -25.48
CA LEU A 66 15.87 -14.21 -26.32
C LEU A 66 15.79 -13.90 -27.82
N LYS A 67 14.79 -13.11 -28.25
CA LYS A 67 14.69 -12.62 -29.64
C LYS A 67 15.66 -11.48 -29.93
N HIS A 68 16.12 -10.79 -28.88
CA HIS A 68 16.85 -9.51 -29.00
C HIS A 68 18.25 -9.60 -28.40
N VAL A 69 18.45 -10.44 -27.39
CA VAL A 69 19.69 -10.50 -26.61
C VAL A 69 20.18 -11.94 -26.49
N GLU A 70 21.42 -12.17 -26.90
CA GLU A 70 22.14 -13.39 -26.55
C GLU A 70 22.56 -13.33 -25.08
N LEU A 71 22.17 -14.33 -24.29
CA LEU A 71 22.42 -14.34 -22.86
C LEU A 71 23.92 -14.55 -22.56
N PRO A 72 24.54 -13.66 -21.78
CA PRO A 72 25.90 -13.90 -21.26
C PRO A 72 25.89 -15.05 -20.24
N SER A 73 27.07 -15.58 -19.89
CA SER A 73 27.20 -16.67 -18.90
C SER A 73 28.55 -16.60 -18.17
N PRO A 74 28.59 -16.47 -16.83
CA PRO A 74 27.46 -16.56 -15.89
C PRO A 74 26.47 -15.39 -15.95
N LEU A 75 25.18 -15.70 -15.79
CA LEU A 75 24.07 -14.74 -15.73
C LEU A 75 23.40 -14.78 -14.36
N VAL A 76 23.24 -13.62 -13.73
CA VAL A 76 22.46 -13.49 -12.49
C VAL A 76 21.04 -13.04 -12.80
N ASP A 77 20.03 -13.77 -12.32
CA ASP A 77 18.66 -13.27 -12.23
C ASP A 77 18.49 -12.50 -10.91
N MET A 78 18.61 -11.17 -10.97
CA MET A 78 18.56 -10.30 -9.81
C MET A 78 17.12 -10.09 -9.34
N GLY A 79 16.80 -10.70 -8.19
CA GLY A 79 15.46 -10.68 -7.59
C GLY A 79 14.56 -11.75 -8.20
N SER A 80 15.05 -12.99 -8.28
CA SER A 80 14.41 -14.07 -9.04
C SER A 80 12.98 -14.37 -8.59
N GLY A 81 12.63 -14.11 -7.33
CA GLY A 81 11.27 -14.30 -6.82
C GLY A 81 10.85 -15.76 -6.89
N ALA A 82 9.92 -16.07 -7.77
CA ALA A 82 9.48 -17.43 -8.08
C ALA A 82 10.40 -18.15 -9.08
N GLY A 83 11.48 -17.53 -9.53
CA GLY A 83 12.41 -18.02 -10.55
C GLY A 83 12.17 -17.41 -11.92
N LEU A 84 11.63 -16.18 -11.99
CA LEU A 84 11.22 -15.54 -13.23
C LEU A 84 11.96 -14.19 -13.38
N PRO A 85 12.78 -14.00 -14.43
CA PRO A 85 12.86 -14.82 -15.65
C PRO A 85 13.86 -16.00 -15.64
N GLY A 86 14.64 -16.19 -14.57
CA GLY A 86 15.81 -17.08 -14.58
C GLY A 86 15.55 -18.54 -14.93
N ILE A 87 14.54 -19.20 -14.34
CA ILE A 87 14.23 -20.62 -14.60
C ILE A 87 13.77 -20.84 -16.06
N PRO A 88 12.77 -20.09 -16.59
CA PRO A 88 12.42 -20.22 -18.00
C PRO A 88 13.60 -20.01 -18.95
N LEU A 89 14.44 -19.00 -18.68
CA LEU A 89 15.64 -18.73 -19.49
C LEU A 89 16.65 -19.87 -19.41
N LYS A 90 16.89 -20.44 -18.23
CA LYS A 90 17.77 -21.59 -18.04
C LYS A 90 17.27 -22.83 -18.78
N ILE A 91 15.95 -23.08 -18.75
CA ILE A 91 15.34 -24.17 -19.52
C ILE A 91 15.56 -23.94 -21.02
N ALA A 92 15.32 -22.73 -21.53
CA ALA A 92 15.48 -22.41 -22.95
C ALA A 92 16.94 -22.33 -23.42
N ARG A 93 17.88 -22.07 -22.51
CA ARG A 93 19.32 -21.96 -22.75
C ARG A 93 20.10 -22.78 -21.70
N PRO A 94 20.10 -24.12 -21.82
CA PRO A 94 20.70 -25.00 -20.81
C PRO A 94 22.21 -24.78 -20.63
N GLY A 95 22.92 -24.27 -21.64
CA GLY A 95 24.35 -23.95 -21.54
C GLY A 95 24.69 -22.71 -20.69
N VAL A 96 23.72 -21.86 -20.32
CA VAL A 96 23.97 -20.66 -19.51
C VAL A 96 24.12 -21.04 -18.04
N HIS A 97 25.25 -20.68 -17.41
CA HIS A 97 25.37 -20.79 -15.96
C HIS A 97 24.50 -19.72 -15.29
N MET A 98 23.43 -20.15 -14.61
CA MET A 98 22.38 -19.27 -14.08
C MET A 98 22.50 -19.15 -12.56
N ILE A 99 22.54 -17.93 -12.06
CA ILE A 99 22.57 -17.63 -10.62
C ILE A 99 21.25 -16.96 -10.25
N LEU A 100 20.41 -17.65 -9.48
CA LEU A 100 19.13 -17.14 -9.03
C LEU A 100 19.31 -16.42 -7.68
N ALA A 101 19.31 -15.09 -7.68
CA ALA A 101 19.50 -14.29 -6.48
C ALA A 101 18.14 -13.90 -5.84
N GLU A 102 17.86 -14.43 -4.66
CA GLU A 102 16.62 -14.18 -3.92
C GLU A 102 16.89 -14.03 -2.40
N PRO A 103 16.59 -12.87 -1.79
CA PRO A 103 16.92 -12.61 -0.39
C PRO A 103 15.97 -13.29 0.62
N ARG A 104 14.80 -13.78 0.22
CA ARG A 104 13.85 -14.40 1.15
C ARG A 104 14.10 -15.91 1.22
N GLY A 105 14.53 -16.39 2.37
CA GLY A 105 14.93 -17.79 2.57
C GLY A 105 13.90 -18.83 2.11
N ALA A 106 12.61 -18.64 2.39
CA ALA A 106 11.57 -19.56 1.92
C ALA A 106 11.47 -19.64 0.38
N ARG A 107 11.70 -18.52 -0.31
CA ARG A 107 11.72 -18.50 -1.78
C ARG A 107 13.01 -19.07 -2.34
N ALA A 108 14.15 -18.75 -1.73
CA ALA A 108 15.43 -19.37 -2.09
C ALA A 108 15.37 -20.91 -1.93
N ALA A 109 14.75 -21.41 -0.85
CA ALA A 109 14.52 -22.84 -0.66
C ALA A 109 13.64 -23.45 -1.76
N PHE A 110 12.55 -22.78 -2.15
CA PHE A 110 11.75 -23.20 -3.30
C PHE A 110 12.57 -23.24 -4.60
N LEU A 111 13.39 -22.23 -4.87
CA LEU A 111 14.24 -22.19 -6.06
C LEU A 111 15.24 -23.35 -6.08
N ARG A 112 15.86 -23.66 -4.94
CA ARG A 112 16.79 -24.81 -4.83
C ARG A 112 16.07 -26.11 -5.16
N ALA A 113 14.92 -26.34 -4.54
CA ALA A 113 14.09 -27.52 -4.80
C ALA A 113 13.61 -27.59 -6.25
N ALA A 114 13.28 -26.45 -6.87
CA ALA A 114 12.88 -26.39 -8.27
C ALA A 114 14.05 -26.74 -9.20
N CYS A 115 15.23 -26.16 -9.00
CA CYS A 115 16.43 -26.48 -9.80
C CYS A 115 16.80 -27.96 -9.70
N GLU A 116 16.76 -28.53 -8.48
CA GLU A 116 17.05 -29.94 -8.23
C GLU A 116 16.04 -30.87 -8.92
N ARG A 117 14.73 -30.66 -8.70
CA ARG A 117 13.67 -31.50 -9.28
C ARG A 117 13.61 -31.45 -10.82
N LEU A 118 14.00 -30.31 -11.40
CA LEU A 118 14.04 -30.11 -12.84
C LEU A 118 15.37 -30.55 -13.46
N GLY A 119 16.37 -30.92 -12.66
CA GLY A 119 17.70 -31.29 -13.16
C GLY A 119 18.39 -30.15 -13.93
N LEU A 120 18.29 -28.91 -13.44
CA LEU A 120 18.87 -27.75 -14.12
C LEU A 120 20.37 -27.62 -13.82
N ASP A 121 21.18 -28.40 -14.52
CA ASP A 121 22.65 -28.38 -14.40
C ASP A 121 23.22 -26.99 -14.63
N GLY A 122 24.08 -26.50 -13.72
CA GLY A 122 24.63 -25.15 -13.80
C GLY A 122 23.61 -24.05 -13.48
N ALA A 123 22.54 -24.37 -12.73
CA ALA A 123 21.74 -23.39 -12.02
C ALA A 123 22.07 -23.42 -10.52
N GLU A 124 22.39 -22.28 -9.93
CA GLU A 124 22.65 -22.14 -8.50
C GLU A 124 21.72 -21.08 -7.88
N VAL A 125 21.50 -21.16 -6.57
CA VAL A 125 20.67 -20.21 -5.83
C VAL A 125 21.52 -19.45 -4.83
N HIS A 126 21.58 -18.14 -5.00
CA HIS A 126 22.18 -17.22 -4.04
C HIS A 126 21.07 -16.66 -3.14
N GLU A 127 21.09 -17.03 -1.87
CA GLU A 127 20.19 -16.48 -0.86
C GLU A 127 20.73 -15.16 -0.34
N GLY A 128 20.34 -14.06 -0.99
CA GLY A 128 20.86 -12.74 -0.70
C GLY A 128 20.48 -11.71 -1.75
N LYS A 129 20.89 -10.47 -1.52
CA LYS A 129 20.74 -9.38 -2.49
C LYS A 129 22.01 -9.26 -3.32
N VAL A 130 21.85 -9.00 -4.61
CA VAL A 130 22.95 -8.53 -5.47
C VAL A 130 23.33 -7.11 -5.06
N GLY A 131 24.61 -6.87 -4.77
CA GLY A 131 25.12 -5.61 -4.24
C GLY A 131 26.50 -5.78 -3.61
N PRO A 132 26.89 -4.92 -2.65
CA PRO A 132 28.24 -4.90 -2.08
C PRO A 132 28.75 -6.24 -1.50
N HIS A 133 27.84 -7.08 -1.01
CA HIS A 133 28.16 -8.37 -0.40
C HIS A 133 28.15 -9.53 -1.40
N PHE A 134 27.75 -9.29 -2.66
CA PHE A 134 27.82 -10.25 -3.75
C PHE A 134 28.86 -9.76 -4.76
N THR A 135 30.10 -10.20 -4.59
CA THR A 135 31.26 -9.74 -5.37
C THR A 135 31.76 -10.76 -6.38
N ARG A 136 31.05 -11.88 -6.55
CA ARG A 136 31.37 -12.91 -7.54
C ARG A 136 31.30 -12.31 -8.94
N PRO A 137 32.37 -12.33 -9.75
CA PRO A 137 32.34 -11.82 -11.11
C PRO A 137 31.36 -12.59 -12.01
N VAL A 138 30.58 -11.87 -12.80
CA VAL A 138 29.59 -12.42 -13.75
C VAL A 138 29.63 -11.68 -15.09
N GLU A 139 29.19 -12.37 -16.13
CA GLU A 139 29.12 -11.85 -17.50
C GLU A 139 27.87 -11.04 -17.77
N GLY A 140 26.82 -11.30 -17.00
CA GLY A 140 25.65 -10.47 -17.06
C GLY A 140 24.74 -10.59 -15.86
N VAL A 141 23.82 -9.64 -15.80
CA VAL A 141 22.73 -9.60 -14.86
C VAL A 141 21.45 -9.31 -15.63
N ILE A 142 20.37 -10.01 -15.30
CA ILE A 142 19.03 -9.76 -15.83
C ILE A 142 18.11 -9.39 -14.67
N SER A 143 17.23 -8.42 -14.88
CA SER A 143 16.22 -8.09 -13.87
C SER A 143 14.89 -7.67 -14.48
N ARG A 144 13.83 -8.13 -13.82
CA ARG A 144 12.45 -7.65 -14.00
C ARG A 144 11.97 -6.84 -12.79
N ALA A 145 12.88 -6.50 -11.86
CA ALA A 145 12.54 -5.82 -10.61
C ALA A 145 12.01 -4.40 -10.85
N VAL A 146 11.29 -3.89 -9.85
CA VAL A 146 10.70 -2.55 -9.82
C VAL A 146 11.71 -1.42 -9.59
N ALA A 147 12.96 -1.73 -9.25
CA ALA A 147 14.02 -0.74 -9.05
C ALA A 147 14.33 0.02 -10.36
N THR A 148 14.84 1.23 -10.23
CA THR A 148 15.19 2.04 -11.40
C THR A 148 16.45 1.51 -12.10
N ILE A 149 16.62 1.86 -13.38
CA ILE A 149 17.82 1.50 -14.16
C ILE A 149 19.11 2.01 -13.46
N PRO A 150 19.24 3.29 -13.06
CA PRO A 150 20.44 3.80 -12.39
C PRO A 150 20.76 3.08 -11.07
N GLU A 151 19.76 2.87 -10.22
CA GLU A 151 19.91 2.15 -8.94
C GLU A 151 20.44 0.73 -9.18
N THR A 152 19.87 0.04 -10.15
CA THR A 152 20.25 -1.34 -10.45
C THR A 152 21.68 -1.39 -11.02
N LEU A 153 22.04 -0.48 -11.92
CA LEU A 153 23.40 -0.37 -12.47
C LEU A 153 24.44 -0.12 -11.37
N GLY A 154 24.12 0.68 -10.35
CA GLY A 154 24.99 0.88 -9.19
C GLY A 154 25.21 -0.41 -8.38
N ARG A 155 24.16 -1.22 -8.19
CA ARG A 155 24.24 -2.47 -7.42
C ARG A 155 25.01 -3.58 -8.14
N VAL A 156 24.82 -3.70 -9.45
CA VAL A 156 25.48 -4.77 -10.22
C VAL A 156 26.96 -4.48 -10.45
N ALA A 157 27.42 -3.23 -10.28
CA ALA A 157 28.83 -2.86 -10.44
C ALA A 157 29.80 -3.67 -9.56
N TYR A 158 29.33 -4.22 -8.44
CA TYR A 158 30.14 -5.06 -7.55
C TYR A 158 30.43 -6.47 -8.10
N CYS A 159 29.66 -6.92 -9.08
CA CYS A 159 29.74 -8.28 -9.63
C CYS A 159 29.87 -8.32 -11.15
N LEU A 160 29.37 -7.31 -11.87
CA LEU A 160 29.37 -7.25 -13.32
C LEU A 160 30.74 -6.79 -13.81
N ARG A 161 31.46 -7.67 -14.52
CA ARG A 161 32.78 -7.35 -15.05
C ARG A 161 32.73 -6.31 -16.18
N PRO A 162 33.81 -5.57 -16.47
CA PRO A 162 33.95 -4.83 -17.72
C PRO A 162 33.65 -5.70 -18.95
N GLY A 163 32.88 -5.17 -19.90
CA GLY A 163 32.30 -5.89 -21.04
C GLY A 163 31.05 -6.71 -20.72
N GLY A 164 30.72 -6.89 -19.43
CA GLY A 164 29.51 -7.57 -18.98
C GLY A 164 28.24 -6.78 -19.30
N ARG A 165 27.10 -7.48 -19.40
CA ARG A 165 25.82 -6.88 -19.82
C ARG A 165 24.76 -6.91 -18.72
N MET A 166 24.18 -5.76 -18.43
CA MET A 166 22.95 -5.63 -17.64
C MET A 166 21.74 -5.59 -18.58
N ILE A 167 20.78 -6.48 -18.37
CA ILE A 167 19.60 -6.67 -19.22
C ILE A 167 18.34 -6.37 -18.39
N PHE A 168 17.62 -5.31 -18.76
CA PHE A 168 16.39 -4.89 -18.09
C PHE A 168 15.15 -5.32 -18.88
N LEU A 169 14.19 -5.93 -18.18
CA LEU A 169 12.86 -6.22 -18.71
C LEU A 169 11.88 -5.17 -18.17
N LYS A 170 11.64 -4.10 -18.94
CA LYS A 170 10.87 -2.91 -18.54
C LYS A 170 9.55 -2.77 -19.31
N GLY A 171 8.67 -1.90 -18.80
CA GLY A 171 7.50 -1.41 -19.52
C GLY A 171 7.87 -0.35 -20.57
N PRO A 172 6.90 0.14 -21.36
CA PRO A 172 7.14 1.16 -22.39
C PRO A 172 7.68 2.48 -21.83
N ASP A 173 7.30 2.87 -20.61
CA ASP A 173 7.54 4.22 -20.08
C ASP A 173 8.88 4.38 -19.35
N CYS A 174 9.95 3.70 -19.81
CA CYS A 174 11.27 3.75 -19.14
C CYS A 174 12.26 4.76 -19.71
N ASP A 175 11.86 5.61 -20.68
CA ASP A 175 12.75 6.62 -21.28
C ASP A 175 13.42 7.56 -20.25
N PRO A 176 12.72 8.08 -19.21
CA PRO A 176 13.35 8.92 -18.20
C PRO A 176 14.48 8.20 -17.45
N GLU A 177 14.27 6.93 -17.06
CA GLU A 177 15.28 6.13 -16.36
C GLU A 177 16.51 5.85 -17.25
N VAL A 178 16.30 5.63 -18.55
CA VAL A 178 17.38 5.42 -19.52
C VAL A 178 18.19 6.71 -19.70
N ALA A 179 17.51 7.85 -19.84
CA ALA A 179 18.16 9.15 -19.98
C ALA A 179 19.00 9.48 -18.74
N GLU A 180 18.44 9.28 -17.55
CA GLU A 180 19.13 9.48 -16.27
C GLU A 180 20.37 8.58 -16.16
N ALA A 181 20.23 7.28 -16.47
CA ALA A 181 21.37 6.35 -16.44
C ALA A 181 22.49 6.76 -17.39
N ARG A 182 22.16 7.23 -18.60
CA ARG A 182 23.14 7.72 -19.57
C ARG A 182 23.84 8.99 -19.10
N GLN A 183 23.13 9.88 -18.43
CA GLN A 183 23.68 11.12 -17.90
C GLN A 183 24.57 10.85 -16.66
N ALA A 184 24.06 10.10 -15.70
CA ALA A 184 24.70 9.90 -14.40
C ALA A 184 25.81 8.84 -14.41
N LEU A 185 25.70 7.84 -15.30
CA LEU A 185 26.59 6.67 -15.31
C LEU A 185 27.24 6.43 -16.68
N GLY A 186 27.18 7.40 -17.61
CA GLY A 186 27.66 7.25 -18.99
C GLY A 186 29.15 6.93 -19.14
N GLU A 187 29.97 7.29 -18.14
CA GLU A 187 31.40 6.89 -18.11
C GLU A 187 31.58 5.41 -17.75
N ALA A 188 30.68 4.87 -16.93
CA ALA A 188 30.76 3.55 -16.35
C ALA A 188 29.93 2.50 -17.13
N TYR A 189 28.91 2.95 -17.86
CA TYR A 189 27.99 2.11 -18.62
C TYR A 189 27.61 2.75 -19.95
N ARG A 190 27.57 1.92 -21.00
CA ARG A 190 27.10 2.32 -22.33
C ARG A 190 25.76 1.63 -22.62
N LEU A 191 24.77 2.39 -23.07
CA LEU A 191 23.56 1.80 -23.63
C LEU A 191 23.93 1.06 -24.93
N SER A 192 23.81 -0.27 -24.92
CA SER A 192 24.17 -1.14 -26.05
C SER A 192 22.95 -1.73 -26.76
N GLY A 193 21.76 -1.59 -26.19
CA GLY A 193 20.51 -1.95 -26.86
C GLY A 193 19.27 -1.40 -26.17
N ASP A 194 18.24 -1.08 -26.95
CA ASP A 194 16.90 -0.74 -26.47
C ASP A 194 15.89 -1.28 -27.48
N PHE A 195 15.24 -2.39 -27.13
CA PHE A 195 14.39 -3.14 -28.04
C PHE A 195 12.94 -3.09 -27.55
N ALA A 196 12.08 -2.44 -28.33
CA ALA A 196 10.64 -2.44 -28.09
C ALA A 196 10.00 -3.73 -28.62
N ASP A 197 9.15 -4.37 -27.81
CA ASP A 197 8.40 -5.56 -28.16
C ASP A 197 7.03 -5.55 -27.47
N ARG A 198 6.25 -6.61 -27.67
CA ARG A 198 4.95 -6.82 -27.04
C ARG A 198 4.74 -8.31 -26.80
N ILE A 199 4.09 -8.67 -25.70
CA ILE A 199 3.61 -10.04 -25.52
C ILE A 199 2.55 -10.33 -26.59
N PRO A 200 2.80 -11.27 -27.54
CA PRO A 200 1.89 -11.52 -28.64
C PRO A 200 0.48 -11.90 -28.16
N GLY A 201 -0.54 -11.39 -28.85
CA GLY A 201 -1.93 -11.59 -28.45
C GLY A 201 -2.38 -10.76 -27.24
N THR A 202 -1.58 -9.80 -26.77
CA THR A 202 -1.96 -8.89 -25.66
C THR A 202 -1.61 -7.44 -25.98
N GLU A 203 -2.09 -6.50 -25.16
CA GLU A 203 -1.69 -5.08 -25.22
C GLU A 203 -0.41 -4.79 -24.42
N HIS A 204 0.18 -5.78 -23.76
CA HIS A 204 1.32 -5.60 -22.87
C HIS A 204 2.60 -5.35 -23.66
N ARG A 205 2.96 -4.07 -23.78
CA ARG A 205 4.23 -3.59 -24.33
C ARG A 205 5.39 -3.87 -23.39
N ARG A 206 6.57 -4.09 -23.97
CA ARG A 206 7.83 -4.36 -23.28
C ARG A 206 8.96 -3.59 -23.93
N ARG A 207 9.94 -3.22 -23.12
CA ARG A 207 11.26 -2.77 -23.58
C ARG A 207 12.35 -3.61 -22.94
N PHE A 208 13.27 -4.09 -23.76
CA PHE A 208 14.49 -4.77 -23.33
C PHE A 208 15.65 -3.80 -23.46
N VAL A 209 16.07 -3.23 -22.32
CA VAL A 209 17.15 -2.24 -22.29
C VAL A 209 18.43 -2.92 -21.85
N VAL A 210 19.50 -2.76 -22.60
CA VAL A 210 20.79 -3.41 -22.37
C VAL A 210 21.87 -2.35 -22.17
N PHE A 211 22.57 -2.44 -21.05
CA PHE A 211 23.77 -1.66 -20.76
C PHE A 211 24.98 -2.56 -20.72
N GLU A 212 26.06 -2.14 -21.37
CA GLU A 212 27.38 -2.76 -21.28
C GLU A 212 28.22 -2.02 -20.23
N ARG A 213 28.87 -2.78 -19.34
CA ARG A 213 29.79 -2.26 -18.34
C ARG A 213 31.10 -1.84 -19.00
N LEU A 214 31.52 -0.59 -18.80
CA LEU A 214 32.81 -0.10 -19.29
C LEU A 214 33.93 -0.38 -18.28
N ASP A 215 35.17 -0.32 -18.77
CA ASP A 215 36.39 -0.52 -17.98
C ASP A 215 36.70 0.68 -17.05
N ALA A 216 35.97 1.79 -17.22
CA ALA A 216 36.07 2.91 -16.31
C ALA A 216 35.66 2.47 -14.90
N PRO A 217 36.42 2.83 -13.85
CA PRO A 217 35.97 2.64 -12.49
C PRO A 217 34.59 3.28 -12.37
N VAL A 218 33.63 2.61 -11.71
CA VAL A 218 32.54 3.40 -11.14
C VAL A 218 33.26 4.33 -10.18
N VAL A 219 33.38 5.62 -10.54
CA VAL A 219 33.93 6.61 -9.62
C VAL A 219 33.00 6.57 -8.42
N SER A 220 33.44 5.81 -7.42
CA SER A 220 32.96 5.87 -6.06
C SER A 220 33.30 7.30 -5.63
N ALA A 221 32.38 8.23 -5.88
CA ALA A 221 32.17 9.31 -4.94
C ALA A 221 31.93 8.61 -3.60
N SER A 222 33.00 8.50 -2.81
CA SER A 222 33.03 8.11 -1.41
C SER A 222 31.74 7.43 -0.99
N MET A 223 31.64 6.11 -1.09
CA MET A 223 30.48 5.40 -0.57
C MET A 223 30.52 5.49 0.97
N PRO A 224 29.72 6.34 1.63
CA PRO A 224 29.39 6.06 3.02
C PRO A 224 28.68 4.69 3.04
N GLU A 225 28.66 4.03 4.21
CA GLU A 225 27.87 2.82 4.41
C GLU A 225 26.52 2.93 3.70
N ALA A 226 26.21 1.90 2.90
CA ALA A 226 25.14 1.89 1.91
C ALA A 226 23.80 2.35 2.50
N THR A 227 23.52 3.63 2.36
CA THR A 227 22.22 4.24 2.56
C THR A 227 21.47 4.09 1.21
N PRO A 228 20.43 3.23 1.10
CA PRO A 228 19.76 2.94 -0.18
C PRO A 228 19.30 4.19 -0.95
N PRO A 229 19.16 4.12 -2.30
CA PRO A 229 18.82 5.29 -3.15
C PRO A 229 17.52 6.01 -2.78
N LEU A 230 16.62 5.31 -2.10
CA LEU A 230 15.39 5.83 -1.50
C LEU A 230 15.65 6.88 -0.39
N GLU A 231 16.85 6.93 0.20
CA GLU A 231 17.30 8.00 1.12
C GLU A 231 17.82 9.25 0.41
N ARG A 232 18.11 9.20 -0.90
CA ARG A 232 18.48 10.40 -1.66
C ARG A 232 17.27 11.22 -2.12
N ALA A 233 16.07 10.65 -2.10
CA ALA A 233 14.82 11.32 -2.46
C ALA A 233 14.30 12.25 -1.34
N PHE A 234 14.67 11.97 -0.09
CA PHE A 234 14.21 12.73 1.07
C PHE A 234 15.34 13.59 1.64
N SER A 235 15.21 14.90 1.54
CA SER A 235 16.22 15.86 2.04
C SER A 235 16.11 16.16 3.53
N GLY A 236 15.14 15.57 4.25
CA GLY A 236 14.94 15.78 5.68
C GLY A 236 15.74 14.82 6.59
N PRO A 237 15.71 15.03 7.91
CA PRO A 237 16.52 14.25 8.85
C PRO A 237 16.09 12.78 8.91
N ALA A 238 17.03 11.86 8.68
CA ALA A 238 16.84 10.42 8.88
C ALA A 238 17.54 9.94 10.16
N LYS A 239 16.86 9.16 11.01
CA LYS A 239 17.39 8.64 12.28
C LYS A 239 17.10 7.16 12.43
N GLU A 240 18.13 6.40 12.80
CA GLU A 240 18.00 5.00 13.21
C GLU A 240 17.54 4.92 14.67
N VAL A 241 16.58 4.02 14.94
CA VAL A 241 15.96 3.83 16.25
C VAL A 241 15.95 2.35 16.58
N THR A 242 16.93 1.95 17.39
CA THR A 242 17.14 0.56 17.84
C THR A 242 16.74 0.34 19.30
N SER A 243 16.43 1.41 20.04
CA SER A 243 16.10 1.36 21.48
C SER A 243 14.67 1.77 21.78
N ALA A 244 13.98 0.97 22.61
CA ALA A 244 12.66 1.28 23.13
C ALA A 244 12.63 2.50 24.10
N SER A 245 13.79 2.96 24.58
CA SER A 245 13.89 4.18 25.41
C SER A 245 13.93 5.47 24.58
N ASN A 246 14.10 5.36 23.26
CA ASN A 246 14.16 6.50 22.35
C ASN A 246 12.92 7.40 22.50
N PRO A 247 13.06 8.73 22.65
CA PRO A 247 11.93 9.63 22.86
C PRO A 247 10.87 9.59 21.76
N SER A 248 11.28 9.55 20.49
CA SER A 248 10.36 9.50 19.35
C SER A 248 9.58 8.19 19.30
N PHE A 249 10.25 7.07 19.60
CA PHE A 249 9.58 5.77 19.73
C PHE A 249 8.57 5.76 20.89
N ARG A 250 8.97 6.25 22.07
CA ARG A 250 8.07 6.33 23.24
C ARG A 250 6.83 7.16 22.94
N LEU A 251 6.99 8.30 22.28
CA LEU A 251 5.87 9.12 21.82
C LEU A 251 4.97 8.33 20.86
N ALA A 252 5.54 7.76 19.79
CA ALA A 252 4.77 6.99 18.80
C ALA A 252 4.01 5.81 19.43
N ARG A 253 4.59 5.18 20.46
CA ARG A 253 3.94 4.13 21.23
C ARG A 253 2.83 4.67 22.15
N GLU A 254 3.07 5.78 22.85
CA GLU A 254 2.08 6.38 23.74
C GLU A 254 0.80 6.79 22.98
N VAL A 255 0.91 7.23 21.73
CA VAL A 255 -0.23 7.62 20.89
C VAL A 255 -0.99 6.44 20.26
N LEU A 256 -0.65 5.19 20.59
CA LEU A 256 -1.46 4.03 20.21
C LEU A 256 -2.80 3.97 20.96
N ASN A 257 -2.97 4.79 22.01
CA ASN A 257 -4.21 4.89 22.78
C ASN A 257 -4.67 6.36 22.94
N GLY A 258 -5.96 6.54 23.24
CA GLY A 258 -6.57 7.88 23.34
C GLY A 258 -5.98 8.79 24.42
N ARG A 259 -5.40 8.25 25.51
CA ARG A 259 -4.78 9.06 26.56
C ARG A 259 -3.48 9.69 26.08
N GLY A 260 -2.62 8.91 25.42
CA GLY A 260 -1.38 9.43 24.85
C GLY A 260 -1.63 10.41 23.70
N ILE A 261 -2.67 10.18 22.89
CA ILE A 261 -3.04 11.14 21.83
C ILE A 261 -3.41 12.50 22.43
N ARG A 262 -4.26 12.55 23.46
CA ARG A 262 -4.62 13.80 24.15
C ARG A 262 -3.41 14.50 24.77
N LYS A 263 -2.52 13.73 25.40
CA LYS A 263 -1.32 14.24 26.05
C LYS A 263 -0.35 14.90 25.07
N HIS A 264 -0.15 14.28 23.89
CA HIS A 264 0.88 14.72 22.93
C HIS A 264 0.34 15.53 21.77
N GLY A 265 -0.98 15.52 21.52
CA GLY A 265 -1.58 16.11 20.32
C GLY A 265 -1.06 15.47 19.04
N ARG A 266 -0.73 14.17 19.08
CA ARG A 266 -0.15 13.41 17.96
C ARG A 266 -0.89 12.11 17.72
N ALA A 267 -0.90 11.66 16.48
CA ALA A 267 -1.58 10.44 16.05
C ALA A 267 -0.68 9.61 15.14
N LEU A 268 -0.76 8.29 15.28
CA LEU A 268 -0.08 7.37 14.38
C LEU A 268 -1.07 6.86 13.32
N ILE A 269 -0.71 7.05 12.06
CA ILE A 269 -1.52 6.73 10.89
C ILE A 269 -0.85 5.57 10.15
N SER A 270 -1.65 4.61 9.71
CA SER A 270 -1.17 3.43 8.97
C SER A 270 -1.98 3.22 7.69
N GLY A 271 -1.36 2.56 6.71
CA GLY A 271 -1.99 2.19 5.45
C GLY A 271 -1.59 3.08 4.27
N ARG A 272 -0.91 2.49 3.28
CA ARG A 272 -0.29 3.19 2.14
C ARG A 272 -1.20 4.22 1.45
N ARG A 273 -2.45 3.84 1.16
CA ARG A 273 -3.41 4.73 0.50
C ARG A 273 -3.77 5.93 1.38
N ILE A 274 -4.02 5.71 2.67
CA ILE A 274 -4.33 6.77 3.63
C ILE A 274 -3.12 7.71 3.75
N LEU A 275 -1.91 7.16 3.83
CA LEU A 275 -0.67 7.93 3.90
C LEU A 275 -0.47 8.82 2.68
N SER A 276 -0.68 8.31 1.46
CA SER A 276 -0.62 9.11 0.23
C SER A 276 -1.60 10.28 0.30
N GLU A 277 -2.87 10.00 0.59
CA GLU A 277 -3.91 11.05 0.64
C GLU A 277 -3.66 12.08 1.76
N VAL A 278 -3.06 11.67 2.88
CA VAL A 278 -2.66 12.59 3.97
C VAL A 278 -1.47 13.45 3.58
N VAL A 279 -0.45 12.88 2.93
CA VAL A 279 0.69 13.65 2.42
C VAL A 279 0.23 14.66 1.36
N ASP A 280 -0.66 14.27 0.46
CA ASP A 280 -1.11 15.13 -0.64
C ASP A 280 -1.99 16.29 -0.15
N ARG A 281 -2.82 16.09 0.88
CA ARG A 281 -3.86 17.05 1.31
C ARG A 281 -3.59 17.73 2.64
N PHE A 282 -2.74 17.14 3.49
CA PHE A 282 -2.51 17.55 4.87
C PHE A 282 -1.01 17.47 5.23
N ALA A 283 -0.14 17.82 4.28
CA ALA A 283 1.33 17.76 4.41
C ALA A 283 1.85 18.50 5.65
N ASP A 284 1.24 19.64 5.99
CA ASP A 284 1.57 20.49 7.16
C ASP A 284 1.40 19.78 8.50
N ARG A 285 0.62 18.69 8.53
CA ARG A 285 0.39 17.88 9.73
C ARG A 285 1.42 16.77 9.89
N VAL A 286 2.19 16.45 8.85
CA VAL A 286 3.13 15.33 8.88
C VAL A 286 4.36 15.75 9.68
N GLU A 287 4.74 14.97 10.70
CA GLU A 287 5.93 15.28 11.51
C GLU A 287 7.01 14.21 11.42
N SER A 288 6.61 12.96 11.32
CA SER A 288 7.57 11.87 11.13
C SER A 288 7.04 10.78 10.24
N TRP A 289 7.94 10.24 9.43
CA TRP A 289 7.73 9.03 8.65
C TRP A 289 8.44 7.88 9.34
N LEU A 290 7.75 6.77 9.59
CA LEU A 290 8.27 5.65 10.37
C LEU A 290 8.28 4.39 9.52
N THR A 291 9.42 3.70 9.46
CA THR A 291 9.58 2.48 8.67
C THR A 291 10.28 1.39 9.47
N GLY A 292 9.91 0.13 9.25
CA GLY A 292 10.73 -1.01 9.68
C GLY A 292 11.92 -1.23 8.76
N PRO A 293 12.73 -2.29 9.00
CA PRO A 293 13.89 -2.58 8.17
C PRO A 293 13.52 -2.82 6.71
N GLY A 294 14.13 -2.04 5.81
CA GLY A 294 13.84 -2.11 4.38
C GLY A 294 12.46 -1.61 3.96
N GLY A 295 11.79 -0.81 4.82
CA GLY A 295 10.55 -0.11 4.46
C GLY A 295 10.78 1.02 3.47
N ASP A 296 9.71 1.43 2.79
CA ASP A 296 9.77 2.49 1.78
C ASP A 296 10.00 3.86 2.44
N PRO A 297 10.88 4.70 1.87
CA PRO A 297 11.20 6.02 2.40
C PRO A 297 9.99 6.96 2.34
N PRO A 298 10.12 8.16 2.93
CA PRO A 298 9.18 9.24 2.66
C PRO A 298 9.08 9.51 1.14
N PRO A 299 7.90 9.86 0.63
CA PRO A 299 7.74 10.25 -0.78
C PRO A 299 8.52 11.54 -1.11
N GLU A 300 8.88 11.69 -2.38
CA GLU A 300 9.48 12.93 -2.91
C GLU A 300 8.53 14.12 -2.71
N GLY A 301 9.10 15.29 -2.36
CA GLY A 301 8.32 16.52 -2.13
C GLY A 301 7.69 16.65 -0.74
N LEU A 302 7.86 15.66 0.14
CA LEU A 302 7.49 15.81 1.55
C LEU A 302 8.38 16.87 2.22
N ASP A 303 7.79 17.65 3.14
CA ASP A 303 8.47 18.74 3.84
C ASP A 303 9.83 18.27 4.42
N PRO A 304 10.96 18.97 4.10
CA PRO A 304 12.28 18.66 4.65
C PRO A 304 12.36 18.70 6.18
N GLY A 305 11.40 19.34 6.87
CA GLY A 305 11.28 19.32 8.32
C GLY A 305 10.79 17.99 8.90
N VAL A 306 10.20 17.10 8.09
CA VAL A 306 9.75 15.78 8.54
C VAL A 306 10.95 14.92 8.94
N THR A 307 10.84 14.20 10.06
CA THR A 307 11.88 13.24 10.44
C THR A 307 11.54 11.84 9.95
N TRP A 308 12.45 11.21 9.23
CA TRP A 308 12.36 9.79 8.91
C TRP A 308 12.99 8.95 10.01
N LEU A 309 12.16 8.20 10.74
CA LEU A 309 12.58 7.26 11.78
C LEU A 309 12.61 5.84 11.21
N ARG A 310 13.81 5.26 11.16
CA ARG A 310 14.05 3.87 10.76
C ARG A 310 14.13 3.03 12.02
N LEU A 311 13.16 2.14 12.19
CA LEU A 311 13.02 1.34 13.40
C LEU A 311 13.49 -0.08 13.16
N ASP A 312 14.10 -0.69 14.17
CA ASP A 312 14.34 -2.13 14.18
C ASP A 312 13.02 -2.92 14.08
N ALA A 313 13.11 -4.15 13.57
CA ALA A 313 11.94 -4.98 13.27
C ALA A 313 11.02 -5.20 14.49
N SER A 314 11.57 -5.33 15.69
CA SER A 314 10.79 -5.50 16.92
C SER A 314 9.98 -4.25 17.26
N LEU A 315 10.63 -3.08 17.25
CA LEU A 315 10.01 -1.79 17.56
C LEU A 315 8.95 -1.43 16.53
N PHE A 316 9.24 -1.65 15.24
CA PHE A 316 8.27 -1.39 14.18
C PHE A 316 6.99 -2.25 14.35
N ARG A 317 7.15 -3.54 14.66
CA ARG A 317 6.00 -4.45 14.90
C ARG A 317 5.12 -4.00 16.07
N GLU A 318 5.69 -3.37 17.08
CA GLU A 318 4.93 -2.83 18.22
C GLU A 318 4.06 -1.63 17.80
N LEU A 319 4.53 -0.81 16.86
CA LEU A 319 3.81 0.36 16.36
C LEU A 319 2.79 0.03 15.25
N ASP A 320 3.08 -0.96 14.40
CA ASP A 320 2.21 -1.40 13.31
C ASP A 320 1.09 -2.32 13.82
N VAL A 321 0.25 -1.80 14.73
CA VAL A 321 -0.88 -2.52 15.34
C VAL A 321 -1.90 -3.04 14.31
N SER A 322 -1.90 -2.49 13.10
CA SER A 322 -2.77 -2.91 12.00
C SER A 322 -2.12 -3.96 11.07
N GLY A 323 -0.86 -4.33 11.30
CA GLY A 323 -0.13 -5.34 10.54
C GLY A 323 0.04 -5.00 9.06
N THR A 324 0.15 -3.71 8.74
CA THR A 324 0.23 -3.22 7.36
C THR A 324 1.55 -3.57 6.68
N LYS A 325 2.63 -3.75 7.46
CA LYS A 325 4.01 -3.94 7.01
C LYS A 325 4.51 -2.82 6.08
N GLY A 326 3.79 -1.71 6.03
CA GLY A 326 4.12 -0.52 5.24
C GLY A 326 4.54 0.62 6.15
N PRO A 327 4.91 1.78 5.60
CA PRO A 327 5.24 2.95 6.42
C PRO A 327 4.09 3.35 7.35
N LEU A 328 4.45 3.98 8.46
CA LEU A 328 3.53 4.66 9.38
C LEU A 328 3.86 6.15 9.38
N LEU A 329 2.87 6.96 9.70
CA LEU A 329 3.00 8.42 9.71
C LEU A 329 2.60 8.96 11.08
N LEU A 330 3.48 9.71 11.72
CA LEU A 330 3.18 10.47 12.93
C LEU A 330 2.70 11.86 12.51
N ALA A 331 1.44 12.17 12.80
CA ALA A 331 0.79 13.42 12.42
C ALA A 331 0.38 14.27 13.62
N ARG A 332 0.34 15.58 13.41
CA ARG A 332 -0.25 16.56 14.32
C ARG A 332 -1.78 16.49 14.27
N VAL A 333 -2.36 16.27 15.43
CA VAL A 333 -3.82 16.27 15.63
C VAL A 333 -4.32 17.72 15.61
N PRO A 334 -5.41 18.04 14.88
CA PRO A 334 -6.07 19.35 14.98
C PRO A 334 -6.52 19.62 16.40
N GLU A 335 -6.52 20.89 16.80
CA GLU A 335 -7.14 21.28 18.07
C GLU A 335 -8.63 20.93 18.06
N MET A 336 -9.13 20.45 19.21
CA MET A 336 -10.53 20.11 19.41
C MET A 336 -11.11 21.03 20.49
N PRO A 337 -11.52 22.26 20.13
CA PRO A 337 -12.04 23.22 21.09
C PRO A 337 -13.28 22.65 21.78
N THR A 338 -13.52 23.12 23.00
CA THR A 338 -14.73 22.73 23.74
C THR A 338 -15.95 23.32 23.07
N TRP A 339 -16.93 22.48 22.76
CA TRP A 339 -18.22 22.90 22.24
C TRP A 339 -19.03 23.61 23.34
N SER A 340 -19.68 24.72 22.98
CA SER A 340 -20.67 25.39 23.81
C SER A 340 -22.00 25.51 23.07
N GLU A 341 -23.10 25.34 23.80
CA GLU A 341 -24.45 25.57 23.26
C GLU A 341 -24.64 27.03 22.81
N ALA A 342 -23.94 27.96 23.45
CA ALA A 342 -23.99 29.39 23.12
C ALA A 342 -23.23 29.75 21.82
N ASP A 343 -22.42 28.84 21.28
CA ASP A 343 -21.69 29.10 20.04
C ASP A 343 -22.65 29.20 18.85
N PRO A 344 -22.35 30.05 17.85
CA PRO A 344 -23.13 30.11 16.63
C PRO A 344 -23.28 28.73 15.97
N TRP A 345 -24.53 28.37 15.64
CA TRP A 345 -24.82 27.13 14.95
C TRP A 345 -24.66 27.29 13.43
N PRO A 346 -23.86 26.43 12.78
CA PRO A 346 -23.71 26.47 11.34
C PRO A 346 -24.99 25.98 10.66
N ASP A 347 -25.17 26.35 9.39
CA ASP A 347 -26.17 25.72 8.54
C ASP A 347 -25.86 24.22 8.39
N GLY A 348 -26.90 23.40 8.27
CA GLY A 348 -26.82 21.95 8.12
C GLY A 348 -26.74 21.18 9.44
N CYS A 349 -26.03 20.05 9.39
CA CYS A 349 -25.94 19.09 10.49
C CYS A 349 -24.74 19.38 11.40
N THR A 350 -24.98 19.54 12.70
CA THR A 350 -23.98 19.29 13.75
C THR A 350 -24.18 17.87 14.26
N LEU A 351 -23.18 17.00 14.10
CA LEU A 351 -23.28 15.60 14.51
C LEU A 351 -22.67 15.38 15.90
N PHE A 352 -23.43 14.84 16.85
CA PHE A 352 -22.95 14.51 18.18
C PHE A 352 -22.60 13.01 18.26
N VAL A 353 -21.36 12.66 18.58
CA VAL A 353 -20.86 11.27 18.51
C VAL A 353 -20.52 10.76 19.90
N PRO A 354 -21.25 9.75 20.45
CA PRO A 354 -20.97 9.10 21.73
C PRO A 354 -20.30 7.72 21.61
N PHE A 355 -19.74 7.37 20.44
CA PHE A 355 -19.33 5.98 20.17
C PHE A 355 -18.07 5.57 20.91
N GLN A 356 -18.18 4.50 21.70
CA GLN A 356 -17.10 3.98 22.53
C GLN A 356 -16.12 3.12 21.72
N ASP A 357 -16.57 2.50 20.61
CA ASP A 357 -15.68 1.80 19.70
C ASP A 357 -14.98 2.81 18.76
N PRO A 358 -13.64 2.89 18.75
CA PRO A 358 -12.91 3.70 17.80
C PRO A 358 -13.27 3.42 16.33
N GLU A 359 -13.58 2.17 15.95
CA GLU A 359 -13.93 1.84 14.57
C GLU A 359 -15.24 2.52 14.14
N ASN A 360 -16.23 2.58 15.04
CA ASN A 360 -17.49 3.28 14.81
C ASN A 360 -17.30 4.80 14.76
N VAL A 361 -16.43 5.37 15.62
CA VAL A 361 -16.04 6.79 15.52
C VAL A 361 -15.42 7.09 14.15
N GLY A 362 -14.51 6.24 13.69
CA GLY A 362 -13.87 6.42 12.39
C GLY A 362 -14.86 6.30 11.22
N ALA A 363 -15.73 5.29 11.25
CA ALA A 363 -16.75 5.07 10.22
C ALA A 363 -17.75 6.23 10.12
N VAL A 364 -18.17 6.78 11.26
CA VAL A 364 -19.10 7.91 11.26
C VAL A 364 -18.44 9.21 10.81
N LEU A 365 -17.16 9.46 11.14
CA LEU A 365 -16.41 10.61 10.62
C LEU A 365 -16.27 10.55 9.10
N ARG A 366 -16.04 9.36 8.54
CA ARG A 366 -16.02 9.16 7.09
C ARG A 366 -17.36 9.50 6.46
N SER A 367 -18.45 9.07 7.08
CA SER A 367 -19.82 9.37 6.61
C SER A 367 -20.13 10.86 6.75
N ALA A 368 -19.71 11.49 7.86
CA ALA A 368 -19.87 12.91 8.10
C ALA A 368 -19.17 13.75 7.01
N ALA A 369 -17.92 13.40 6.66
CA ALA A 369 -17.22 14.05 5.55
C ALA A 369 -17.93 13.84 4.20
N ALA A 370 -18.38 12.61 3.92
CA ALA A 370 -19.02 12.26 2.66
C ALA A 370 -20.35 13.00 2.43
N PHE A 371 -21.13 13.22 3.50
CA PHE A 371 -22.44 13.88 3.43
C PHE A 371 -22.41 15.37 3.76
N GLY A 372 -21.23 15.95 3.99
CA GLY A 372 -21.06 17.39 4.22
C GLY A 372 -21.61 17.86 5.57
N VAL A 373 -21.42 17.06 6.62
CA VAL A 373 -21.68 17.50 8.01
C VAL A 373 -20.80 18.70 8.34
N SER A 374 -21.41 19.72 8.93
CA SER A 374 -20.77 21.03 9.14
C SER A 374 -19.72 20.98 10.26
N ARG A 375 -20.00 20.23 11.32
CA ARG A 375 -19.06 19.94 12.41
C ARG A 375 -19.48 18.70 13.17
N VAL A 376 -18.52 18.08 13.84
CA VAL A 376 -18.72 16.94 14.73
C VAL A 376 -18.39 17.35 16.17
N VAL A 377 -19.28 17.05 17.09
CA VAL A 377 -19.08 17.20 18.53
C VAL A 377 -18.85 15.81 19.11
N LEU A 378 -17.62 15.49 19.51
CA LEU A 378 -17.31 14.24 20.19
C LEU A 378 -17.71 14.34 21.65
N LEU A 379 -18.69 13.53 22.05
CA LEU A 379 -19.17 13.48 23.43
C LEU A 379 -18.16 12.77 24.33
N ARG A 380 -18.29 12.99 25.65
CA ARG A 380 -17.35 12.48 26.67
C ARG A 380 -17.18 10.96 26.61
N GLU A 381 -18.22 10.23 26.22
CA GLU A 381 -18.23 8.76 26.09
C GLU A 381 -17.38 8.26 24.92
N ALA A 382 -17.14 9.12 23.92
CA ALA A 382 -16.56 8.69 22.66
C ALA A 382 -15.08 8.29 22.77
N ALA A 383 -14.72 7.27 22.00
CA ALA A 383 -13.32 6.98 21.71
C ALA A 383 -12.66 8.15 20.97
N HIS A 384 -11.35 8.30 21.18
CA HIS A 384 -10.59 9.37 20.53
C HIS A 384 -10.59 9.17 19.00
N PRO A 385 -10.87 10.20 18.18
CA PRO A 385 -11.09 10.03 16.74
C PRO A 385 -9.79 9.72 15.99
N PHE A 386 -8.66 10.07 16.60
CA PHE A 386 -7.33 9.78 16.11
C PHE A 386 -6.71 8.47 16.65
N HIS A 387 -7.50 7.63 17.33
CA HIS A 387 -7.06 6.28 17.70
C HIS A 387 -6.71 5.48 16.43
N PRO A 388 -5.67 4.61 16.41
CA PRO A 388 -5.23 3.92 15.19
C PRO A 388 -6.35 3.19 14.43
N LYS A 389 -7.25 2.54 15.16
CA LYS A 389 -8.45 1.89 14.59
C LYS A 389 -9.44 2.89 13.96
N ALA A 390 -9.69 4.03 14.63
CA ALA A 390 -10.58 5.08 14.13
C ALA A 390 -10.02 5.73 12.86
N VAL A 391 -8.73 6.08 12.88
CA VAL A 391 -8.04 6.65 11.70
C VAL A 391 -8.08 5.68 10.52
N ARG A 392 -7.90 4.38 10.76
CA ARG A 392 -7.97 3.37 9.69
C ARG A 392 -9.36 3.29 9.07
N ALA A 393 -10.42 3.37 9.87
CA ALA A 393 -11.80 3.35 9.38
C ALA A 393 -12.19 4.67 8.67
N ALA A 394 -11.77 5.81 9.23
CA ALA A 394 -12.02 7.14 8.68
C ALA A 394 -11.23 7.42 7.39
N GLY A 395 -10.00 6.92 7.31
CA GLY A 395 -9.01 7.38 6.34
C GLY A 395 -8.70 8.87 6.53
N PRO A 396 -8.46 9.63 5.45
CA PRO A 396 -8.17 11.07 5.55
C PRO A 396 -9.39 11.92 5.94
N ALA A 397 -10.59 11.34 6.05
CA ALA A 397 -11.77 12.06 6.49
C ALA A 397 -11.64 12.59 7.93
N VAL A 398 -10.80 11.96 8.76
CA VAL A 398 -10.53 12.39 10.14
C VAL A 398 -9.98 13.82 10.25
N PHE A 399 -9.40 14.34 9.16
CA PHE A 399 -8.88 15.72 9.09
C PHE A 399 -9.79 16.70 8.35
N GLN A 400 -10.88 16.22 7.73
CA GLN A 400 -11.71 17.05 6.85
C GLN A 400 -12.84 17.75 7.60
N VAL A 401 -13.41 17.10 8.60
CA VAL A 401 -14.55 17.63 9.34
C VAL A 401 -14.04 18.31 10.62
N PRO A 402 -14.46 19.55 10.93
CA PRO A 402 -14.15 20.17 12.21
C PRO A 402 -14.67 19.34 13.38
N ILE A 403 -13.81 19.08 14.36
CA ILE A 403 -14.12 18.28 15.54
C ILE A 403 -14.03 19.15 16.79
N LEU A 404 -15.07 19.11 17.62
CA LEU A 404 -15.12 19.78 18.92
C LEU A 404 -15.27 18.73 20.04
N SER A 405 -14.80 19.07 21.23
CA SER A 405 -14.97 18.25 22.43
C SER A 405 -16.27 18.66 23.13
N GLY A 406 -17.22 17.74 23.27
CA GLY A 406 -18.53 17.95 23.89
C GLY A 406 -18.64 17.41 25.31
N PRO A 407 -19.77 17.72 25.98
CA PRO A 407 -20.09 17.17 27.29
C PRO A 407 -20.47 15.67 27.20
N SER A 408 -20.92 15.08 28.30
CA SER A 408 -21.58 13.78 28.23
C SER A 408 -22.89 13.86 27.47
N ILE A 409 -23.28 12.76 26.83
CA ILE A 409 -24.63 12.66 26.24
C ILE A 409 -25.74 12.95 27.26
N ASP A 410 -25.53 12.65 28.55
CA ASP A 410 -26.49 12.91 29.63
C ASP A 410 -26.66 14.40 29.95
N GLU A 411 -25.67 15.21 29.58
CA GLU A 411 -25.57 16.64 29.85
C GLU A 411 -26.00 17.50 28.64
N LEU A 412 -26.42 16.87 27.52
CA LEU A 412 -26.84 17.58 26.32
C LEU A 412 -28.18 18.30 26.53
N SER A 413 -28.12 19.63 26.48
CA SER A 413 -29.30 20.48 26.43
C SER A 413 -30.01 20.42 25.08
N LEU A 414 -31.33 20.55 25.11
CA LEU A 414 -32.23 20.42 23.97
C LEU A 414 -32.86 21.77 23.53
N GLY A 415 -32.35 22.90 24.02
CA GLY A 415 -33.14 24.13 24.11
C GLY A 415 -33.00 25.12 22.95
N SER A 416 -31.81 25.22 22.33
CA SER A 416 -31.49 26.35 21.43
C SER A 416 -31.67 26.07 19.94
N VAL A 417 -31.55 24.82 19.49
CA VAL A 417 -31.64 24.40 18.08
C VAL A 417 -32.35 23.05 17.99
N PRO A 418 -33.09 22.74 16.91
CA PRO A 418 -33.72 21.43 16.73
C PRO A 418 -32.74 20.27 16.88
N MET A 419 -33.05 19.37 17.80
CA MET A 419 -32.30 18.14 18.03
C MET A 419 -33.05 16.95 17.44
N VAL A 420 -32.32 16.08 16.75
CA VAL A 420 -32.82 14.88 16.10
C VAL A 420 -32.11 13.67 16.70
N PRO A 421 -32.62 13.10 17.81
CA PRO A 421 -32.12 11.85 18.34
C PRO A 421 -32.47 10.67 17.42
N LEU A 422 -31.52 9.76 17.19
CA LEU A 422 -31.80 8.50 16.50
C LEU A 422 -32.30 7.46 17.49
N ASP A 423 -33.57 7.11 17.36
CA ASP A 423 -34.27 6.19 18.26
C ASP A 423 -35.03 5.14 17.44
N VAL A 424 -34.97 3.88 17.84
CA VAL A 424 -35.67 2.77 17.16
C VAL A 424 -37.19 2.90 17.25
N ASP A 425 -37.68 3.52 18.33
CA ASP A 425 -39.11 3.73 18.60
C ASP A 425 -39.63 5.08 18.05
N GLY A 426 -38.78 5.81 17.31
CA GLY A 426 -39.13 7.10 16.71
C GLY A 426 -39.98 6.99 15.42
N PRO A 427 -40.59 8.08 14.95
CA PRO A 427 -41.12 8.21 13.58
C PRO A 427 -40.06 7.91 12.52
N ALA A 428 -40.46 7.42 11.34
CA ALA A 428 -39.51 7.12 10.27
C ALA A 428 -38.81 8.41 9.79
N ILE A 429 -37.50 8.28 9.53
CA ILE A 429 -36.59 9.41 9.31
C ILE A 429 -36.90 10.26 8.06
N ASP A 430 -37.66 9.69 7.13
CA ASP A 430 -38.05 10.23 5.83
C ASP A 430 -39.47 10.83 5.82
N LEU A 431 -40.20 10.81 6.95
CA LEU A 431 -41.55 11.35 7.03
C LEU A 431 -41.58 12.87 7.02
N ASP A 432 -40.70 13.51 7.79
CA ASP A 432 -40.67 14.96 7.97
C ASP A 432 -39.45 15.59 7.29
N PRO A 433 -39.57 16.80 6.72
CA PRO A 433 -38.43 17.55 6.23
C PRO A 433 -37.35 17.72 7.31
N TRP A 434 -36.10 17.76 6.89
CA TRP A 434 -34.99 18.07 7.78
C TRP A 434 -34.89 19.58 8.05
N PRO A 435 -34.60 20.03 9.28
CA PRO A 435 -34.39 21.45 9.56
C PRO A 435 -33.14 21.98 8.83
N ASP A 436 -33.13 23.28 8.54
CA ASP A 436 -31.99 23.94 7.90
C ASP A 436 -30.74 23.93 8.81
N ARG A 437 -30.93 23.95 10.14
CA ARG A 437 -29.87 23.79 11.15
C ARG A 437 -30.36 22.85 12.23
N PHE A 438 -29.60 21.80 12.53
CA PHE A 438 -29.99 20.81 13.55
C PHE A 438 -28.80 20.06 14.14
N GLY A 439 -29.04 19.46 15.31
CA GLY A 439 -28.14 18.50 15.94
C GLY A 439 -28.60 17.06 15.71
N LEU A 440 -27.79 16.22 15.08
CA LEU A 440 -28.05 14.77 14.97
C LEU A 440 -27.41 14.03 16.14
N VAL A 441 -28.20 13.26 16.90
CA VAL A 441 -27.72 12.58 18.11
C VAL A 441 -28.03 11.08 18.07
N PRO A 442 -27.09 10.23 17.60
CA PRO A 442 -27.14 8.80 17.90
C PRO A 442 -27.01 8.50 19.40
N GLY A 443 -27.54 7.35 19.83
CA GLY A 443 -27.35 6.82 21.18
C GLY A 443 -25.98 6.18 21.40
N VAL A 444 -25.67 5.93 22.68
CA VAL A 444 -24.49 5.14 23.09
C VAL A 444 -24.70 3.68 22.68
N GLU A 445 -23.65 3.02 22.22
CA GLU A 445 -23.69 1.58 21.90
C GLU A 445 -24.08 0.75 23.12
N GLY A 446 -25.18 0.00 23.03
CA GLY A 446 -25.75 -0.75 24.14
C GLY A 446 -26.87 0.03 24.84
N PRO A 447 -26.58 0.97 25.77
CA PRO A 447 -27.61 1.71 26.51
C PRO A 447 -28.54 2.58 25.65
N GLY A 448 -28.14 2.92 24.42
CA GLY A 448 -28.91 3.77 23.51
C GLY A 448 -28.95 5.23 23.98
N LEU A 449 -30.08 5.89 23.74
CA LEU A 449 -30.30 7.26 24.19
C LEU A 449 -30.62 7.32 25.69
N PRO A 450 -30.17 8.36 26.42
CA PRO A 450 -30.63 8.62 27.78
C PRO A 450 -32.11 9.01 27.82
N GLY A 451 -32.74 8.87 28.98
CA GLY A 451 -34.21 8.98 29.12
C GLY A 451 -34.79 10.31 28.63
N HIS A 452 -34.10 11.42 28.87
CA HIS A 452 -34.55 12.74 28.42
C HIS A 452 -34.49 12.91 26.88
N LEU A 453 -33.60 12.17 26.18
CA LEU A 453 -33.54 12.14 24.72
C LEU A 453 -34.51 11.13 24.09
N ARG A 454 -34.80 10.00 24.74
CA ARG A 454 -35.83 9.04 24.27
C ARG A 454 -37.23 9.66 24.23
N GLY A 455 -37.53 10.53 25.20
CA GLY A 455 -38.78 11.29 25.24
C GLY A 455 -38.85 12.45 24.25
N HIS A 456 -37.76 12.78 23.55
CA HIS A 456 -37.68 13.99 22.74
C HIS A 456 -38.65 13.94 21.53
N PRO A 457 -39.41 15.02 21.26
CA PRO A 457 -40.38 15.03 20.17
C PRO A 457 -39.74 14.94 18.78
N GLY A 458 -38.49 15.41 18.63
CA GLY A 458 -37.76 15.40 17.35
C GLY A 458 -37.04 14.08 17.01
N ARG A 459 -37.24 13.00 17.78
CA ARG A 459 -36.59 11.71 17.53
C ARG A 459 -37.00 11.13 16.18
N ARG A 460 -36.10 10.39 15.53
CA ARG A 460 -36.35 9.72 14.24
C ARG A 460 -35.72 8.33 14.22
N ARG A 461 -36.35 7.38 13.53
CA ARG A 461 -35.87 6.00 13.31
C ARG A 461 -35.44 5.77 11.87
N VAL A 462 -34.40 4.97 11.69
CA VAL A 462 -34.07 4.38 10.39
C VAL A 462 -34.98 3.16 10.18
N PRO A 463 -35.82 3.13 9.12
CA PRO A 463 -36.63 1.95 8.82
C PRO A 463 -35.75 0.75 8.49
N ILE A 464 -36.01 -0.40 9.13
CA ILE A 464 -35.31 -1.66 8.89
C ILE A 464 -36.30 -2.82 8.72
N ALA A 465 -35.85 -3.91 8.11
CA ALA A 465 -36.68 -5.09 7.89
C ALA A 465 -37.12 -5.73 9.22
N ALA A 466 -38.34 -6.30 9.21
CA ALA A 466 -38.85 -7.03 10.37
C ALA A 466 -37.92 -8.20 10.72
N GLY A 467 -37.65 -8.38 12.03
CA GLY A 467 -36.75 -9.43 12.54
C GLY A 467 -35.29 -9.00 12.73
N VAL A 468 -34.92 -7.76 12.37
CA VAL A 468 -33.63 -7.15 12.73
C VAL A 468 -33.85 -6.19 13.89
N GLU A 469 -33.14 -6.40 15.01
CA GLU A 469 -33.35 -5.60 16.24
C GLU A 469 -32.80 -4.17 16.12
N SER A 470 -31.61 -3.99 15.56
CA SER A 470 -30.99 -2.68 15.38
C SER A 470 -29.86 -2.71 14.35
N LEU A 471 -29.47 -1.54 13.86
CA LEU A 471 -28.26 -1.36 13.06
C LEU A 471 -27.07 -1.01 13.96
N ASN A 472 -25.87 -1.30 13.49
CA ASN A 472 -24.66 -0.67 14.03
C ASN A 472 -24.83 0.87 14.03
N ALA A 473 -24.44 1.52 15.12
CA ALA A 473 -24.72 2.94 15.35
C ALA A 473 -24.13 3.86 14.28
N ALA A 474 -22.90 3.60 13.81
CA ALA A 474 -22.29 4.35 12.72
C ALA A 474 -23.04 4.15 11.39
N THR A 475 -23.57 2.94 11.16
CA THR A 475 -24.40 2.65 9.98
C THR A 475 -25.73 3.39 10.03
N ALA A 476 -26.42 3.39 11.18
CA ALA A 476 -27.65 4.17 11.37
C ALA A 476 -27.42 5.66 11.11
N CYS A 477 -26.31 6.22 11.62
CA CYS A 477 -25.90 7.58 11.31
C CYS A 477 -25.67 7.81 9.82
N ALA A 478 -24.98 6.91 9.12
CA ALA A 478 -24.73 7.05 7.69
C ALA A 478 -26.05 7.11 6.89
N VAL A 479 -27.03 6.27 7.24
CA VAL A 479 -28.36 6.29 6.60
C VAL A 479 -29.11 7.59 6.92
N ALA A 480 -29.04 8.07 8.17
CA ALA A 480 -29.63 9.35 8.56
C ALA A 480 -29.04 10.53 7.79
N LEU A 481 -27.70 10.58 7.67
CA LEU A 481 -27.00 11.63 6.92
C LEU A 481 -27.31 11.56 5.42
N PHE A 482 -27.42 10.36 4.85
CA PHE A 482 -27.85 10.18 3.46
C PHE A 482 -29.29 10.67 3.23
N SER A 483 -30.22 10.33 4.13
CA SER A 483 -31.61 10.80 4.08
C SER A 483 -31.69 12.33 4.10
N TRP A 484 -30.94 12.95 5.02
CA TRP A 484 -30.81 14.40 5.09
C TRP A 484 -30.29 15.00 3.78
N ARG A 485 -29.17 14.48 3.26
CA ARG A 485 -28.52 15.06 2.07
C ARG A 485 -29.33 14.83 0.79
N SER A 486 -30.12 13.78 0.74
CA SER A 486 -31.00 13.46 -0.40
C SER A 486 -32.27 14.32 -0.43
N GLY A 487 -32.52 15.13 0.62
CA GLY A 487 -33.73 15.94 0.72
C GLY A 487 -35.00 15.12 0.94
N ALA A 488 -34.89 13.91 1.50
CA ALA A 488 -36.05 13.11 1.88
C ALA A 488 -36.98 13.93 2.80
N GLY A 489 -38.27 13.92 2.51
CA GLY A 489 -39.27 14.76 3.18
C GLY A 489 -39.51 16.14 2.54
N ARG A 490 -38.80 16.56 1.47
CA ARG A 490 -39.18 17.77 0.71
C ARG A 490 -40.40 17.49 -0.20
N PRO A 491 -41.40 18.39 -0.28
CA PRO A 491 -42.41 18.30 -1.33
C PRO A 491 -41.74 18.40 -2.70
N SER A 492 -42.18 17.57 -3.64
CA SER A 492 -41.66 17.49 -5.01
C SER A 492 -41.83 18.82 -5.75
N GLY A 493 -40.85 19.71 -5.65
CA GLY A 493 -40.91 21.02 -6.30
C GLY A 493 -39.91 22.03 -5.76
N SER A 494 -38.61 21.77 -5.90
CA SER A 494 -37.54 22.79 -5.88
C SER A 494 -36.17 22.14 -6.08
N LEU A 495 -35.84 21.85 -7.33
CA LEU A 495 -34.46 21.83 -7.79
C LEU A 495 -34.32 23.03 -8.73
N GLY A 496 -33.71 24.09 -8.22
CA GLY A 496 -33.23 25.24 -8.97
C GLY A 496 -31.72 25.30 -8.84
#